data_AF-A0A955FTE4-F1
#
_entry.id   AF-A0A955FTE4-F1
#
_cell.length_a   1.000
_cell.length_b   1.000
_cell.length_c   1.000
_cell.angle_alpha   90.00
_cell.angle_beta   90.00
_cell.angle_gamma   90.00
#
_symmetry.space_group_name_H-M   'P 1'
#
loop_
_entity.id
_entity.type
_entity.pdbx_description
1 polymer ?
#
loop_
_entity_poly.entity_id
_entity_poly.type
_entity_poly.pdbx_seq_one_letter_code
_entity_poly.pdbx_strand_id
1 'polypeptide(L)'
;GGEIVKEDNSGKKRLAYRINNQDFAVYVSMDVKLPADAPLKISNVLNITDSVLRYLLVKVDEKGRALLADAKKRAAERGESDEDESEE
;
A
#
# COMPACT_ATOMS: atom_id res chain seq x y z
N GLY A 1 -8.47 -15.37 -12.98
CA GLY A 1 -8.94 -14.07 -13.50
C GLY A 1 -9.24 -13.18 -12.33
N GLY A 2 -8.74 -11.95 -12.36
CA GLY A 2 -8.98 -10.91 -11.35
C GLY A 2 -9.01 -9.55 -12.06
N GLU A 3 -9.61 -8.54 -11.42
CA GLU A 3 -9.77 -7.20 -11.97
C GLU A 3 -8.96 -6.19 -11.14
N ILE A 4 -8.26 -5.28 -11.81
CA ILE A 4 -7.55 -4.17 -11.16
C ILE A 4 -8.50 -2.98 -11.15
N VAL A 5 -8.83 -2.49 -9.95
CA VAL A 5 -9.77 -1.38 -9.73
C VAL A 5 -9.03 -0.05 -9.74
N LYS A 6 -7.86 0.00 -9.11
CA LYS A 6 -7.04 1.21 -9.02
C LYS A 6 -5.58 0.82 -8.95
N GLU A 7 -4.73 1.62 -9.59
CA GLU A 7 -3.29 1.54 -9.50
C GLU A 7 -2.75 2.93 -9.15
N ASP A 8 -1.87 2.99 -8.17
CA ASP A 8 -1.18 4.19 -7.75
C ASP A 8 0.31 3.92 -7.63
N ASN A 9 1.12 4.69 -8.36
CA ASN A 9 2.57 4.55 -8.36
C ASN A 9 3.19 5.79 -7.74
N SER A 10 3.74 5.63 -6.54
CA SER A 10 4.38 6.72 -5.78
C SER A 10 5.82 7.01 -6.24
N GLY A 11 6.30 6.36 -7.30
CA GLY A 11 7.63 6.55 -7.84
C GLY A 11 8.74 6.04 -6.91
N LYS A 12 9.97 6.49 -7.21
CA LYS A 12 11.16 6.14 -6.42
C LYS A 12 11.18 6.94 -5.12
N LYS A 13 11.19 6.25 -3.99
CA LYS A 13 11.34 6.83 -2.65
C LYS A 13 12.55 6.22 -1.93
N ARG A 14 13.14 7.00 -1.04
CA ARG A 14 14.23 6.53 -0.15
C ARG A 14 13.62 5.67 0.96
N LEU A 15 14.25 4.54 1.26
CA LEU A 15 13.86 3.66 2.36
C LEU A 15 14.39 4.20 3.69
N ALA A 16 13.65 4.01 4.78
CA ALA A 16 14.09 4.37 6.12
C ALA A 16 15.35 3.58 6.55
N TYR A 17 15.49 2.35 6.05
CA TYR A 17 16.66 1.50 6.24
C TYR A 17 16.89 0.64 5.00
N ARG A 18 18.12 0.15 4.86
CA ARG A 18 18.55 -0.64 3.72
C ARG A 18 17.87 -2.02 3.71
N ILE A 19 17.25 -2.39 2.59
CA ILE A 19 16.62 -3.71 2.39
C ILE A 19 17.31 -4.38 1.21
N ASN A 20 17.82 -5.60 1.39
CA ASN A 20 18.58 -6.33 0.37
C ASN A 20 19.64 -5.47 -0.34
N ASN A 21 20.37 -4.68 0.44
CA ASN A 21 21.38 -3.75 -0.07
C ASN A 21 20.86 -2.64 -1.00
N GLN A 22 19.57 -2.29 -0.92
CA GLN A 22 18.97 -1.16 -1.63
C GLN A 22 18.57 -0.06 -0.63
N ASP A 23 18.85 1.20 -0.98
CA ASP A 23 18.44 2.38 -0.20
C ASP A 23 17.20 3.08 -0.79
N PHE A 24 16.79 2.68 -1.99
CA PHE A 24 15.66 3.25 -2.71
C PHE A 24 14.78 2.14 -3.28
N ALA A 25 13.47 2.39 -3.32
CA ALA A 25 12.50 1.49 -3.93
C ALA A 25 11.43 2.28 -4.69
N VAL A 26 10.79 1.63 -5.66
CA VAL A 26 9.58 2.15 -6.30
C VAL A 26 8.37 1.53 -5.60
N TYR A 27 7.47 2.38 -5.13
CA TYR A 27 6.26 1.94 -4.42
C TYR A 27 5.06 1.94 -5.35
N VAL A 28 4.39 0.79 -5.44
CA VAL A 28 3.16 0.61 -6.21
C VAL A 28 2.08 0.04 -5.32
N SER A 29 0.94 0.71 -5.27
CA SER A 29 -0.27 0.28 -4.57
C SER A 29 -1.34 -0.07 -5.60
N MET A 30 -1.99 -1.22 -5.42
CA MET A 30 -3.04 -1.68 -6.32
C MET A 30 -4.26 -2.14 -5.52
N ASP A 31 -5.42 -1.59 -5.86
CA ASP A 31 -6.70 -2.13 -5.41
C ASP A 31 -7.16 -3.17 -6.43
N VAL A 32 -7.29 -4.41 -6.00
CA VAL A 32 -7.62 -5.54 -6.87
C VAL A 32 -8.81 -6.32 -6.35
N LYS A 33 -9.68 -6.73 -7.26
CA LYS A 33 -10.76 -7.69 -7.02
C LYS A 33 -10.28 -9.05 -7.47
N LEU A 34 -10.06 -9.93 -6.52
CA LEU A 34 -9.49 -11.25 -6.74
C LEU A 34 -10.42 -12.36 -6.24
N PRO A 35 -10.46 -13.52 -6.92
CA PRO A 35 -11.10 -14.71 -6.38
C PRO A 35 -10.32 -15.24 -5.17
N ALA A 36 -10.98 -16.04 -4.32
CA ALA A 36 -10.43 -16.46 -3.03
C ALA A 36 -9.11 -17.26 -3.11
N ASP A 37 -8.85 -17.94 -4.22
CA ASP A 37 -7.65 -18.76 -4.44
C ASP A 37 -6.45 -17.96 -4.99
N ALA A 38 -6.68 -16.76 -5.52
CA ALA A 38 -5.65 -15.96 -6.17
C ALA A 38 -4.59 -15.36 -5.21
N PRO A 39 -4.92 -14.86 -4.00
CA PRO A 39 -3.93 -14.25 -3.11
C PRO A 39 -2.74 -15.16 -2.80
N LEU A 40 -2.99 -16.46 -2.60
CA LEU A 40 -1.93 -17.44 -2.33
C LEU A 40 -0.98 -17.62 -3.52
N LYS A 41 -1.53 -17.65 -4.74
CA LYS A 41 -0.72 -17.75 -5.96
C LYS A 41 0.14 -16.50 -6.14
N ILE A 42 -0.44 -15.32 -5.89
CA ILE A 42 0.25 -14.03 -5.99
C ILE A 42 1.37 -13.94 -4.95
N SER A 43 1.11 -14.30 -3.69
CA SER A 43 2.16 -14.28 -2.66
C SER A 43 3.33 -15.18 -3.02
N ASN A 44 3.06 -16.38 -3.56
CA ASN A 44 4.11 -17.31 -3.97
C ASN A 44 4.97 -16.72 -5.10
N VAL A 45 4.35 -16.11 -6.11
CA VAL A 45 5.07 -15.46 -7.22
C VAL A 45 5.88 -14.27 -6.73
N LEU A 46 5.30 -13.39 -5.91
CA LEU A 46 6.01 -12.22 -5.38
C LEU A 46 7.18 -12.62 -4.47
N ASN A 47 7.10 -13.75 -3.78
CA ASN A 47 8.15 -14.24 -2.91
C ASN A 47 9.38 -14.77 -3.66
N ILE A 48 9.22 -15.25 -4.90
CA ILE A 48 10.32 -15.78 -5.73
C ILE A 48 10.85 -14.76 -6.73
N THR A 49 10.26 -13.56 -6.78
CA THR A 49 10.61 -12.54 -7.76
C THR A 49 11.71 -11.65 -7.18
N ASP A 50 12.94 -11.79 -7.63
CA ASP A 50 14.11 -11.08 -7.09
C ASP A 50 14.01 -9.54 -7.15
N SER A 51 13.22 -9.00 -8.08
CA SER A 51 13.00 -7.55 -8.20
C SER A 51 12.07 -6.97 -7.15
N VAL A 52 11.33 -7.81 -6.40
CA VAL A 52 10.40 -7.38 -5.36
C VAL A 52 11.12 -7.42 -4.02
N LEU A 53 11.38 -6.25 -3.43
CA LEU A 53 12.04 -6.15 -2.13
C LEU A 53 11.12 -6.54 -0.96
N ARG A 54 9.85 -6.12 -1.03
CA ARG A 54 8.83 -6.37 -0.01
C ARG A 54 7.45 -6.18 -0.61
N TYR A 55 6.50 -6.99 -0.18
CA TYR A 55 5.09 -6.85 -0.53
C TYR A 55 4.22 -7.00 0.72
N LEU A 56 3.03 -6.43 0.67
CA LEU A 56 2.01 -6.57 1.70
C LEU A 56 0.67 -6.79 1.03
N LEU A 57 0.02 -7.91 1.35
CA LEU A 57 -1.34 -8.19 0.91
C LEU A 57 -2.28 -7.96 2.09
N VAL A 58 -3.23 -7.04 1.93
CA VAL A 58 -4.22 -6.71 2.96
C VAL A 58 -5.61 -6.99 2.42
N LYS A 59 -6.44 -7.65 3.23
CA LYS A 59 -7.86 -7.79 2.93
C LYS A 59 -8.56 -6.49 3.30
N VAL A 60 -9.21 -5.88 2.32
CA VAL A 60 -10.02 -4.68 2.55
C VAL A 60 -11.34 -5.09 3.20
N ASP A 61 -11.60 -4.57 4.40
CA ASP A 61 -12.94 -4.56 4.99
C ASP A 61 -13.67 -3.27 4.58
N GLU A 62 -14.81 -3.41 3.90
CA GLU A 62 -15.58 -2.29 3.39
C GLU A 62 -16.11 -1.39 4.52
N LYS A 63 -16.48 -1.98 5.66
CA LYS A 63 -16.94 -1.24 6.83
C LYS A 63 -15.79 -0.44 7.46
N GLY A 64 -14.63 -1.07 7.61
CA GLY A 64 -13.41 -0.41 8.08
C GLY A 64 -13.00 0.78 7.20
N ARG A 65 -13.04 0.62 5.87
CA ARG A 65 -12.75 1.74 4.93
C ARG A 65 -13.75 2.89 5.07
N ALA A 66 -15.04 2.60 5.20
CA ALA A 66 -16.06 3.62 5.34
C ALA A 66 -15.86 4.44 6.63
N LEU A 67 -15.53 3.77 7.74
CA LEU A 67 -15.23 4.42 9.02
C LEU A 67 -13.95 5.27 8.95
N LEU A 68 -12.90 4.77 8.31
CA LEU A 68 -11.65 5.52 8.09
C LEU A 68 -11.86 6.73 7.19
N ALA A 69 -12.67 6.61 6.14
CA ALA A 69 -12.99 7.70 5.24
C ALA A 69 -13.80 8.79 5.96
N ASP A 70 -14.78 8.40 6.77
CA ASP A 70 -15.58 9.33 7.56
C ASP A 70 -14.75 10.00 8.65
N ALA A 71 -13.86 9.25 9.32
CA ALA A 71 -12.90 9.81 10.27
C ALA A 71 -11.94 10.80 9.59
N LYS A 72 -11.40 10.46 8.40
CA LYS A 72 -10.51 11.35 7.63
C LYS A 72 -11.25 12.61 7.16
N LYS A 73 -12.52 12.49 6.78
CA LYS A 73 -13.37 13.64 6.41
C LYS A 73 -13.63 14.54 7.62
N ARG A 74 -13.99 13.95 8.77
CA ARG A 74 -14.17 14.69 10.03
C ARG A 74 -12.89 15.36 10.52
N ALA A 75 -11.72 14.73 10.34
CA ALA A 75 -10.42 15.31 10.67
C ALA A 75 -10.06 16.49 9.73
N ALA A 76 -10.30 16.35 8.42
CA ALA A 76 -10.10 17.43 7.46
C ALA A 76 -11.03 18.62 7.71
N GLU A 77 -12.30 18.38 8.06
CA GLU A 77 -13.26 19.42 8.47
C GLU A 77 -12.89 20.09 9.79
N ARG A 78 -12.14 19.40 10.67
CA ARG A 78 -11.66 19.92 11.95
C ARG A 78 -10.37 20.75 11.83
N GLY A 79 -9.78 20.85 10.63
CA GLY A 79 -8.64 21.73 10.36
C GLY A 79 -7.36 21.37 11.11
N GLU A 80 -7.08 20.08 11.29
CA GLU A 80 -5.80 19.62 11.79
C GLU A 80 -4.82 19.61 10.60
N SER A 81 -4.11 20.72 10.42
CA SER A 81 -2.97 20.82 9.53
C SER A 81 -1.93 19.79 9.94
N ASP A 82 -1.45 18.99 8.97
CA ASP A 82 -0.30 18.11 9.08
C ASP A 82 0.95 18.89 9.57
N GLU A 83 1.09 19.07 10.87
CA GLU A 83 2.37 19.35 11.55
C GLU A 83 2.94 18.00 12.01
N ASP A 84 3.35 17.17 11.05
CA ASP A 84 4.29 16.06 11.30
C ASP A 84 5.05 15.67 10.01
N GLU A 85 5.31 16.65 9.14
CA GLU A 85 6.35 16.58 8.09
C GLU A 85 7.52 17.50 8.45
N SER A 86 8.05 17.39 9.68
CA SER A 86 9.40 17.87 9.99
C SER A 86 9.92 17.33 11.33
N GLU A 87 10.30 16.06 11.39
CA GLU A 87 11.28 15.60 12.38
C GLU A 87 12.39 14.79 11.68
N GLU A 88 13.54 15.47 11.56
CA GLU A 88 14.94 15.07 11.24
C GLU A 88 15.29 14.23 10.00
#